data_AF-A0A1P8SK53-F1
#
_entry.id   AF-A0A1P8SK53-F1
#
_cell.length_a   1.000
_cell.length_b   1.000
_cell.length_c   1.000
_cell.angle_alpha   90.00
_cell.angle_beta   90.00
_cell.angle_gamma   90.00
#
_symmetry.space_group_name_H-M   'P 1'
#
loop_
_entity.id
_entity.type
_entity.pdbx_description
1 polymer ?
#
loop_
_entity_poly.entity_id
_entity_poly.type
_entity_poly.pdbx_seq_one_letter_code
_entity_poly.pdbx_strand_id
1 'polypeptide(L)'
;DADYVNSSVVEAVQVRSGLDGFMIKMRHGGYLRCAHNNPQGGHLPDHALHSAIVLKMEDGTGLLLPIIVLETPSVLLMAAVRNVQI
;
A
#
# COMPACT_ATOMS: atom_id res chain seq x y z
N ASP A 1 10.09 19.84 -10.62
CA ASP A 1 8.69 19.43 -10.90
C ASP A 1 8.50 18.46 -12.05
N ALA A 2 9.32 18.46 -13.11
CA ALA A 2 9.12 17.53 -14.24
C ALA A 2 9.44 16.05 -13.95
N ASP A 3 10.14 15.74 -12.85
CA ASP A 3 10.61 14.38 -12.53
C ASP A 3 9.79 13.69 -11.42
N TYR A 4 8.75 14.33 -10.90
CA TYR A 4 7.92 13.79 -9.82
C TYR A 4 6.53 13.42 -10.31
N VAL A 5 6.01 12.32 -9.79
CA VAL A 5 4.65 11.85 -10.03
C VAL A 5 3.81 12.10 -8.79
N ASN A 6 2.61 12.65 -8.97
CA ASN A 6 1.64 12.77 -7.89
C ASN A 6 1.19 11.38 -7.41
N SER A 7 1.01 11.22 -6.11
CA SER A 7 0.48 9.99 -5.54
C SER A 7 -0.74 10.24 -4.67
N SER A 8 -1.74 9.37 -4.76
CA SER A 8 -2.85 9.32 -3.82
C SER A 8 -2.63 8.23 -2.77
N VAL A 9 -3.26 8.38 -1.61
CA VAL A 9 -3.20 7.37 -0.53
C VAL A 9 -4.37 6.40 -0.67
N VAL A 10 -4.04 5.13 -0.76
CA VAL A 10 -4.97 4.00 -0.75
C VAL A 10 -5.06 3.46 0.67
N GLU A 11 -6.28 3.40 1.19
CA GLU A 11 -6.55 2.95 2.56
C GLU A 11 -6.49 1.43 2.67
N ALA A 12 -5.28 0.89 2.57
CA ALA A 12 -5.01 -0.51 2.84
C ALA A 12 -5.06 -0.77 4.35
N VAL A 13 -5.65 -1.90 4.74
CA VAL A 13 -5.55 -2.43 6.11
C VAL A 13 -4.55 -3.58 6.19
N GLN A 14 -4.23 -4.18 5.06
CA GLN A 14 -3.36 -5.34 5.01
C GLN A 14 -2.80 -5.55 3.61
N VAL A 15 -1.53 -5.94 3.54
CA VAL A 15 -0.88 -6.40 2.31
C VAL A 15 -0.35 -7.80 2.56
N ARG A 16 -0.61 -8.73 1.63
CA ARG A 16 -0.04 -10.08 1.63
C ARG A 16 0.70 -10.31 0.33
N SER A 17 1.91 -10.85 0.39
CA SER A 17 2.60 -11.33 -0.81
C SER A 17 2.17 -12.76 -1.13
N GLY A 18 2.25 -13.13 -2.40
CA GLY A 18 2.06 -14.49 -2.88
C GLY A 18 2.74 -14.67 -4.24
N LEU A 19 2.63 -15.89 -4.79
CA LEU A 19 3.28 -16.24 -6.06
C LEU A 19 2.80 -15.36 -7.22
N ASP A 20 1.53 -15.00 -7.23
CA ASP A 20 0.90 -14.24 -8.32
C ASP A 20 0.93 -12.72 -8.09
N GLY A 21 1.62 -12.23 -7.07
CA GLY A 21 1.65 -10.82 -6.72
C GLY A 21 1.23 -10.51 -5.28
N PHE A 22 0.73 -9.31 -5.06
CA PHE A 22 0.23 -8.83 -3.78
C PHE A 22 -1.30 -8.84 -3.74
N MET A 23 -1.84 -9.21 -2.58
CA MET A 23 -3.24 -9.01 -2.25
C MET A 23 -3.34 -7.91 -1.20
N ILE A 24 -4.05 -6.84 -1.53
CA ILE A 24 -4.28 -5.70 -0.65
C ILE A 24 -5.72 -5.75 -0.17
N LYS A 25 -5.93 -5.89 1.14
CA LYS A 25 -7.25 -5.69 1.75
C LYS A 25 -7.42 -4.22 2.03
N MET A 26 -8.48 -3.65 1.48
CA MET A 26 -8.86 -2.26 1.66
C MET A 26 -9.65 -2.08 2.96
N ARG A 27 -9.62 -0.88 3.55
CA ARG A 27 -10.41 -0.53 4.73
C ARG A 27 -11.92 -0.69 4.53
N HIS A 28 -12.41 -0.42 3.31
CA HIS A 28 -13.82 -0.64 2.96
C HIS A 28 -14.20 -2.12 2.78
N GLY A 29 -13.28 -3.06 3.03
CA GLY A 29 -13.52 -4.50 2.97
C GLY A 29 -13.25 -5.14 1.60
N GLY A 30 -13.07 -4.34 0.55
CA GLY A 30 -12.69 -4.81 -0.78
C GLY A 30 -11.25 -5.32 -0.84
N TYR A 31 -10.93 -6.02 -1.93
CA TYR A 31 -9.60 -6.55 -2.20
C TYR A 31 -9.09 -6.08 -3.55
N LEU A 32 -7.80 -5.76 -3.61
CA LEU A 32 -7.09 -5.43 -4.83
C LEU A 32 -5.94 -6.42 -5.05
N ARG A 33 -5.93 -7.07 -6.21
CA ARG A 33 -4.84 -7.98 -6.63
C ARG A 33 -3.88 -7.22 -7.53
N CYS A 34 -2.60 -7.27 -7.21
CA CYS A 34 -1.56 -6.53 -7.92
C CYS A 34 -0.49 -7.51 -8.37
N ALA A 35 -0.11 -7.51 -9.65
CA ALA A 35 1.01 -8.31 -10.13
C ALA A 35 2.34 -7.76 -9.57
N HIS A 36 3.36 -8.62 -9.52
CA HIS A 36 4.71 -8.18 -9.16
C HIS A 36 5.26 -7.24 -10.23
N ASN A 37 5.69 -6.04 -9.84
CA ASN A 37 6.40 -5.13 -10.73
C ASN A 37 7.83 -5.63 -11.06
N ASN A 38 8.36 -6.54 -10.24
CA ASN A 38 9.61 -7.24 -10.50
C ASN A 38 9.42 -8.74 -10.24
N PRO A 39 9.70 -9.63 -11.21
CA PRO A 39 9.57 -11.08 -11.03
C PRO A 39 10.43 -11.65 -9.89
N GLN A 40 11.47 -10.93 -9.44
CA GLN A 40 12.31 -11.31 -8.29
C GLN A 40 11.86 -10.66 -6.98
N GLY A 41 10.93 -9.69 -7.01
CA GLY A 41 10.50 -8.90 -5.85
C GLY A 41 9.42 -9.57 -4.98
N GLY A 42 8.98 -10.79 -5.33
CA GLY A 42 7.82 -11.43 -4.70
C GLY A 42 8.05 -12.04 -3.32
N HIS A 43 9.28 -12.02 -2.81
CA HIS A 43 9.56 -12.56 -1.48
C HIS A 43 9.56 -11.44 -0.42
N LEU A 44 8.38 -10.94 -0.05
CA LEU A 44 8.24 -10.41 1.30
C LEU A 44 8.42 -11.59 2.27
N PRO A 45 9.06 -11.39 3.45
CA PRO A 45 9.08 -12.40 4.48
C PRO A 45 7.63 -12.80 4.82
N ASP A 46 7.33 -14.08 4.67
CA ASP A 46 5.98 -14.64 4.46
C ASP A 46 5.07 -14.60 5.70
N HIS A 47 5.39 -13.85 6.75
CA HIS A 47 4.91 -14.21 8.10
C HIS A 47 4.23 -13.11 8.91
N ALA A 48 3.87 -11.97 8.33
CA ALA A 48 3.06 -11.02 9.06
C ALA A 48 2.06 -10.25 8.19
N LEU A 49 0.83 -10.19 8.71
CA LEU A 49 -0.21 -9.30 8.26
C LEU A 49 0.23 -7.88 8.61
N HIS A 50 0.93 -7.23 7.70
CA HIS A 50 1.43 -5.90 7.95
C HIS A 50 0.35 -4.86 7.69
N SER A 51 0.15 -3.98 8.68
CA SER A 51 -0.47 -2.68 8.40
C SER A 51 0.40 -1.95 7.37
N ALA A 52 -0.24 -1.37 6.38
CA ALA A 52 0.49 -0.69 5.32
C ALA A 52 -0.29 0.52 4.84
N ILE A 53 0.45 1.54 4.43
CA ILE A 53 -0.08 2.65 3.65
C ILE A 53 0.35 2.41 2.22
N VAL A 54 -0.60 2.41 1.31
CA VAL A 54 -0.32 2.15 -0.10
C VAL A 54 -0.42 3.46 -0.85
N LEU A 55 0.66 3.86 -1.51
CA LEU A 55 0.65 4.99 -2.42
C LEU A 55 0.31 4.50 -3.82
N LYS A 56 -0.67 5.14 -4.47
CA LYS A 56 -1.00 4.92 -5.87
C LYS A 56 -0.44 6.05 -6.71
N MET A 57 0.34 5.70 -7.73
CA MET A 57 0.87 6.68 -8.66
C MET A 57 -0.23 7.17 -9.61
N GLU A 58 -0.34 8.48 -9.78
CA GLU A 58 -1.31 9.15 -10.67
C GLU A 58 -0.70 9.47 -12.05
N ASP A 59 0.10 8.55 -12.58
CA ASP A 59 0.70 8.60 -13.92
C ASP A 59 0.01 7.66 -14.93
N GLY A 60 -1.07 6.98 -14.52
CA GLY A 60 -1.81 6.04 -15.33
C GLY A 60 -1.19 4.64 -15.44
N THR A 61 -0.02 4.38 -14.84
CA THR A 61 0.62 3.06 -14.84
C THR A 61 -0.11 2.04 -13.97
N GLY A 62 -0.87 2.53 -12.97
CA GLY A 62 -1.46 1.69 -11.93
C GLY A 62 -0.45 1.16 -10.92
N LEU A 63 0.77 1.71 -10.88
CA LEU A 63 1.80 1.31 -9.93
C LEU A 63 1.40 1.66 -8.50
N LEU A 64 1.62 0.69 -7.59
CA LEU A 64 1.36 0.82 -6.17
C LEU A 64 2.66 0.63 -5.39
N LEU A 65 2.89 1.48 -4.39
CA LEU A 65 4.00 1.38 -3.47
C LEU A 65 3.46 1.11 -2.05
N PRO A 66 3.57 -0.13 -1.54
CA PRO A 66 3.24 -0.41 -0.15
C PRO A 66 4.36 0.06 0.78
N ILE A 67 4.01 0.91 1.76
CA ILE A 67 4.87 1.31 2.87
C ILE A 67 4.44 0.49 4.10
N ILE A 68 5.26 -0.50 4.44
CA ILE A 68 5.02 -1.37 5.60
C ILE A 68 5.33 -0.63 6.89
N VAL A 69 4.35 -0.53 7.78
CA VAL A 69 4.42 0.23 9.02
C VAL A 69 3.82 -0.57 10.18
N LEU A 70 4.19 -0.22 11.41
CA LEU A 70 3.50 -0.72 12.59
C LEU A 70 2.08 -0.12 12.67
N GLU A 71 1.18 -0.77 13.39
CA GLU A 71 -0.24 -0.40 13.47
C GLU A 71 -0.46 1.03 13.96
N THR A 72 0.09 1.41 15.12
CA THR A 72 -0.09 2.76 15.69
C THR A 72 0.46 3.87 14.78
N PRO A 73 1.70 3.78 14.24
CA PRO A 73 2.18 4.74 13.24
C PRO A 73 1.31 4.82 11.98
N SER A 74 0.74 3.70 11.53
CA SER A 74 -0.18 3.68 10.39
C SER A 74 -1.42 4.51 10.65
N VAL A 75 -2.01 4.39 11.84
CA VAL A 75 -3.22 5.13 12.23
C VAL A 75 -2.93 6.63 12.32
N LEU A 76 -1.82 7.01 12.98
CA LEU A 76 -1.41 8.41 13.12
C LEU A 76 -1.18 9.07 11.75
N LEU A 77 -0.45 8.41 10.85
CA LEU A 77 -0.21 8.93 9.52
C LEU A 77 -1.51 9.07 8.70
N MET A 78 -2.43 8.10 8.81
CA MET A 78 -3.72 8.21 8.13
C MET A 78 -4.58 9.37 8.64
N ALA A 79 -4.54 9.70 9.93
CA ALA A 79 -5.24 10.87 10.43
C ALA A 79 -4.61 12.17 9.96
N ALA A 80 -3.27 12.24 9.93
CA ALA A 80 -2.56 13.39 9.37
C ALA A 80 -2.91 13.61 7.89
N VAL A 81 -2.90 12.55 7.07
CA VAL A 81 -3.29 12.61 5.64
C VAL A 81 -4.74 13.08 5.47
N ARG A 82 -5.64 12.65 6.35
CA ARG A 82 -7.05 13.06 6.32
C ARG A 82 -7.32 14.40 7.01
N ASN A 83 -6.29 15.05 7.56
CA ASN A 83 -6.39 16.27 8.37
C ASN A 83 -7.40 16.14 9.53
N VAL A 84 -7.32 15.03 10.28
CA VAL A 84 -8.16 14.73 11.45
C VAL A 84 -7.32 14.78 12.72
N GLN A 85 -7.82 15.44 13.77
CA GLN A 85 -7.21 15.37 15.11
C GLN A 85 -7.52 14.01 15.75
N ILE A 86 -6.48 13.38 16.30
CA ILE A 86 -6.56 12.15 17.13
C ILE A 86 -6.46 12.56 18.59
#